data_AF-A0A9X3EP52-F1
#
_entry.id   AF-A0A9X3EP52-F1
#
_cell.length_a   1.000
_cell.length_b   1.000
_cell.length_c   1.000
_cell.angle_alpha   90.00
_cell.angle_beta   90.00
_cell.angle_gamma   90.00
#
_symmetry.space_group_name_H-M   'P 1'
#
loop_
_entity.id
_entity.type
_entity.pdbx_description
1 polymer ?
#
loop_
_entity_poly.entity_id
_entity_poly.type
_entity_poly.pdbx_seq_one_letter_code
_entity_poly.pdbx_strand_id
1 'polypeptide(L)'
;MTLDPTPVRCCDVVCRDLARDNVLVYGVHSREARVVARAAADALVAARRFRPLAEHIDLATRGCPAEEAANIQSGLLALADAGMFVSFADLRRVCVPDEAPPPIDLVAIPSADRPAAAERAVASLLLDARRFARDRELVVADGSSDPSVRADYRARLAGLARAHAARLVYVGADERREFIARLAARGHDPDLLAFALADPERTGMAYGTGRNALLLRAVGRRFVCLDDDVIARPVDPPDPLPGLSLFTGDGEGYDNYQPQDIWFYPDRAAAHAAARWSDREALDGHAEMLGRPLPALLAAVPAGAPIELDDCLDRAILRRLRGGQGRVRVTFQGLLGDLGWYAPTWCLLFDRANRERLLASEETYRRALASTRQALRLVRRATVGDGRYCQGAVLGLDHRDLLPPFFPVGRYEDGVFRTTLRALDDTTLFGHVPSALVHEPVAERSWAEGDVWRPGGWVRLGEIVVQCVRAAASPLPMPALGAHLRELGRLAPADFRAFVALRLWRQKELYARHLEILLARHGGGPSYWADDVRRHLDALAEHAATREYPAPRDLLGDGGDPDHALARAQRLVARFGELLVAWPDIERTTAELVEAGHRLGVTLA
;
A
#
# COMPACT_ATOMS: atom_id res chain seq x y z
N MET A 1 15.96 28.06 34.14
CA MET A 1 16.49 27.26 33.01
C MET A 1 15.90 27.81 31.73
N THR A 2 16.72 28.34 30.82
CA THR A 2 16.30 28.59 29.45
C THR A 2 15.94 27.24 28.83
N LEU A 3 14.67 27.06 28.44
CA LEU A 3 14.22 25.84 27.77
C LEU A 3 14.96 25.73 26.44
N ASP A 4 15.55 24.58 26.18
CA ASP A 4 16.26 24.28 24.94
C ASP A 4 15.31 24.52 23.75
N PRO A 5 15.70 25.37 22.76
CA PRO A 5 14.87 25.60 21.57
C PRO A 5 14.78 24.38 20.65
N THR A 6 15.54 23.31 20.93
CA THR A 6 15.51 22.07 20.15
C THR A 6 14.09 21.50 20.08
N PRO A 7 13.53 21.31 18.87
CA PRO A 7 12.23 20.69 18.73
C PRO A 7 12.21 19.24 19.23
N VAL A 8 11.23 18.93 20.08
CA VAL A 8 11.00 17.61 20.66
C VAL A 8 9.56 17.16 20.44
N ARG A 9 9.33 15.85 20.49
CA ARG A 9 7.98 15.25 20.54
C ARG A 9 7.97 14.06 21.50
N CYS A 10 6.78 13.67 21.95
CA CYS A 10 6.58 12.45 22.73
C CYS A 10 7.06 11.22 21.95
N CYS A 11 7.84 10.38 22.61
CA CYS A 11 8.28 9.09 22.08
C CYS A 11 7.28 7.96 22.38
N ASP A 12 7.67 6.70 22.17
CA ASP A 12 6.82 5.58 22.56
C ASP A 12 6.80 5.42 24.09
N VAL A 13 5.63 5.63 24.69
CA VAL A 13 5.41 5.61 26.14
C VAL A 13 4.19 4.76 26.50
N VAL A 14 4.27 3.99 27.58
CA VAL A 14 3.13 3.26 28.14
C VAL A 14 2.60 4.04 29.33
N CYS A 15 1.32 4.42 29.27
CA CYS A 15 0.64 5.06 30.39
C CYS A 15 -0.24 4.02 31.13
N ARG A 16 -0.20 4.07 32.46
CA ARG A 16 -1.06 3.26 33.34
C ARG A 16 -1.61 4.13 34.47
N ASP A 17 -2.92 4.09 34.64
CA ASP A 17 -3.59 4.84 35.68
C ASP A 17 -3.21 4.27 37.06
N LEU A 18 -2.88 5.17 37.99
CA LEU A 18 -2.65 4.88 39.40
C LEU A 18 -3.72 5.57 40.26
N ALA A 19 -3.64 5.44 41.58
CA ALA A 19 -4.57 6.10 42.51
C ALA A 19 -4.39 7.64 42.52
N ARG A 20 -5.48 8.36 42.81
CA ARG A 20 -5.53 9.82 43.03
C ARG A 20 -4.98 10.65 41.85
N ASP A 21 -5.52 10.44 40.65
CA ASP A 21 -5.19 11.18 39.41
C ASP A 21 -3.72 11.17 38.98
N ASN A 22 -2.95 10.21 39.48
CA ASN A 22 -1.59 9.97 39.02
C ASN A 22 -1.57 8.95 37.89
N VAL A 23 -0.62 9.12 36.98
CA VAL A 23 -0.38 8.21 35.86
C VAL A 23 1.09 7.81 35.90
N LEU A 24 1.34 6.50 35.86
CA LEU A 24 2.67 5.96 35.59
C LEU A 24 2.93 6.06 34.08
N VAL A 25 3.95 6.81 33.72
CA VAL A 25 4.46 6.91 32.35
C VAL A 25 5.78 6.15 32.27
N TYR A 26 5.81 5.12 31.43
CA TYR A 26 7.01 4.32 31.16
C TYR A 26 7.50 4.58 29.73
N GLY A 27 8.76 4.99 29.59
CA GLY A 27 9.39 5.18 28.29
C GLY A 27 9.89 3.86 27.75
N VAL A 28 9.32 3.39 26.63
CA VAL A 28 9.67 2.07 26.07
C VAL A 28 11.16 2.01 25.71
N HIS A 29 11.71 3.13 25.24
CA HIS A 29 13.11 3.20 24.83
C HIS A 29 14.06 3.65 25.94
N SER A 30 13.72 4.69 26.72
CA SER A 30 14.56 5.11 27.84
C SER A 30 14.59 4.06 28.96
N ARG A 31 13.59 3.17 29.00
CA ARG A 31 13.34 2.20 30.09
C ARG A 31 13.17 2.85 31.46
N GLU A 32 12.89 4.15 31.47
CA GLU A 32 12.62 4.93 32.67
C GLU A 32 11.11 4.94 32.96
N ALA A 33 10.76 5.05 34.24
CA ALA A 33 9.39 5.24 34.67
C ALA A 33 9.29 6.52 35.52
N ARG A 34 8.22 7.29 35.31
CA ARG A 34 7.89 8.47 36.12
C ARG A 34 6.41 8.45 36.45
N VAL A 35 6.08 8.81 37.69
CA VAL A 35 4.70 9.05 38.10
C VAL A 35 4.46 10.56 38.00
N VAL A 36 3.43 10.95 37.26
CA VAL A 36 3.05 12.36 37.05
C VAL A 36 1.54 12.52 37.23
N ALA A 37 1.08 13.76 37.38
CA ALA A 37 -0.34 14.07 37.33
C ALA A 37 -0.92 13.72 35.94
N ARG A 38 -2.20 13.31 35.89
CA ARG A 38 -2.90 12.97 34.66
C ARG A 38 -2.79 14.05 33.58
N ALA A 39 -3.00 15.31 33.94
CA ALA A 39 -2.90 16.42 33.00
C ALA A 39 -1.53 16.51 32.30
N ALA A 40 -0.43 16.20 33.01
CA ALA A 40 0.90 16.16 32.42
C ALA A 40 1.11 14.95 31.51
N ALA A 41 0.56 13.79 31.87
CA ALA A 41 0.57 12.59 31.02
C ALA A 41 -0.26 12.80 29.73
N ASP A 42 -1.42 13.43 29.83
CA ASP A 42 -2.28 13.77 28.70
C ASP A 42 -1.60 14.80 27.80
N ALA A 43 -0.98 15.82 28.38
CA ALA A 43 -0.16 16.80 27.65
C ALA A 43 1.02 16.15 26.91
N LEU A 44 1.72 15.20 27.56
CA LEU A 44 2.77 14.41 26.91
C LEU A 44 2.21 13.64 25.71
N VAL A 45 1.09 12.93 25.87
CA VAL A 45 0.47 12.15 24.78
C VAL A 45 -0.05 13.04 23.64
N ALA A 46 -0.41 14.29 23.95
CA ALA A 46 -0.81 15.31 22.98
C ALA A 46 0.38 15.95 22.23
N ALA A 47 1.60 15.90 22.78
CA ALA A 47 2.83 16.46 22.19
C ALA A 47 3.36 15.63 21.01
N ARG A 48 2.54 15.48 19.95
CA ARG A 48 2.82 14.60 18.79
C ARG A 48 3.64 15.27 17.68
N ARG A 49 3.78 16.60 17.70
CA ARG A 49 4.57 17.37 16.74
C ARG A 49 5.93 17.73 17.32
N PHE A 50 6.96 17.83 16.48
CA PHE A 50 8.23 18.42 16.89
C PHE A 50 8.05 19.93 17.12
N ARG A 51 8.11 20.34 18.38
CA ARG A 51 8.08 21.75 18.80
C ARG A 51 9.04 21.93 19.99
N PRO A 52 9.56 23.13 20.25
CA PRO A 52 10.30 23.38 21.47
C PRO A 52 9.45 22.96 22.69
N LEU A 53 10.08 22.39 23.71
CA LEU A 53 9.36 21.94 24.91
C LEU A 53 8.53 23.07 25.56
N ALA A 54 9.03 24.31 25.49
CA ALA A 54 8.32 25.51 25.92
C ALA A 54 6.97 25.70 25.22
N GLU A 55 6.91 25.42 23.91
CA GLU A 55 5.68 25.56 23.13
C GLU A 55 4.67 24.47 23.49
N HIS A 56 5.13 23.24 23.76
CA HIS A 56 4.27 22.17 24.27
C HIS A 56 3.67 22.53 25.63
N ILE A 57 4.48 23.08 26.53
CA ILE A 57 4.02 23.56 27.85
C ILE A 57 3.00 24.69 27.67
N ASP A 58 3.29 25.69 26.84
CA ASP A 58 2.35 26.79 26.57
C ASP A 58 1.00 26.27 26.06
N LEU A 59 1.01 25.41 25.04
CA LEU A 59 -0.22 24.82 24.48
C LEU A 59 -1.02 24.02 25.51
N ALA A 60 -0.33 23.24 26.35
CA ALA A 60 -0.97 22.39 27.35
C ALA A 60 -1.52 23.17 28.55
N THR A 61 -1.00 24.37 28.81
CA THR A 61 -1.39 25.20 29.97
C THR A 61 -2.35 26.33 29.60
N ARG A 62 -2.61 26.56 28.31
CA ARG A 62 -3.56 27.58 27.83
C ARG A 62 -4.96 27.35 28.41
N GLY A 63 -5.43 28.34 29.18
CA GLY A 63 -6.76 28.33 29.78
C GLY A 63 -6.88 27.48 31.06
N CYS A 64 -5.78 26.91 31.56
CA CYS A 64 -5.76 26.16 32.82
C CYS A 64 -5.60 27.09 34.04
N PRO A 65 -6.12 26.72 35.23
CA PRO A 65 -5.78 27.36 36.49
C PRO A 65 -4.26 27.30 36.79
N ALA A 66 -3.76 28.27 37.56
CA ALA A 66 -2.31 28.41 37.81
C ALA A 66 -1.66 27.17 38.45
N GLU A 67 -2.35 26.49 39.37
CA GLU A 67 -1.86 25.27 40.02
C GLU A 67 -1.75 24.10 39.03
N GLU A 68 -2.76 23.92 38.18
CA GLU A 68 -2.74 22.89 37.13
C GLU A 68 -1.66 23.18 36.08
N ALA A 69 -1.52 24.44 35.67
CA ALA A 69 -0.48 24.86 34.75
C ALA A 69 0.93 24.57 35.30
N ALA A 70 1.16 24.84 36.60
CA ALA A 70 2.43 24.52 37.26
C ALA A 70 2.69 23.00 37.31
N ASN A 71 1.64 22.20 37.56
CA ASN A 71 1.73 20.73 37.58
C ASN A 71 2.05 20.16 36.18
N ILE A 72 1.40 20.67 35.13
CA ILE A 72 1.67 20.30 33.74
C ILE A 72 3.12 20.65 33.38
N GLN A 73 3.54 21.88 33.66
CA GLN A 73 4.90 22.34 33.36
C GLN A 73 5.95 21.48 34.07
N SER A 74 5.81 21.29 35.39
CA SER A 74 6.75 20.47 36.18
C SER A 74 6.78 19.02 35.70
N GLY A 75 5.61 18.43 35.43
CA GLY A 75 5.50 17.07 34.92
C GLY A 75 6.14 16.90 33.54
N LEU A 76 5.88 17.80 32.58
CA LEU A 76 6.48 17.74 31.25
C LEU A 76 8.01 17.88 31.29
N LEU A 77 8.54 18.73 32.16
CA LEU A 77 9.99 18.84 32.37
C LEU A 77 10.59 17.55 32.93
N ALA A 78 9.98 16.98 33.98
CA ALA A 78 10.43 15.72 34.56
C ALA A 78 10.37 14.55 33.56
N LEU A 79 9.36 14.53 32.68
CA LEU A 79 9.23 13.55 31.60
C LEU A 79 10.27 13.76 30.50
N ALA A 80 10.59 15.01 30.14
CA ALA A 80 11.66 15.31 29.21
C ALA A 80 13.03 14.86 29.74
N ASP A 81 13.34 15.15 31.00
CA ASP A 81 14.57 14.69 31.66
C ASP A 81 14.66 13.16 31.75
N ALA A 82 13.51 12.47 31.83
CA ALA A 82 13.43 11.01 31.82
C ALA A 82 13.45 10.39 30.41
N GLY A 83 13.67 11.20 29.35
CA GLY A 83 13.77 10.72 27.98
C GLY A 83 12.44 10.30 27.34
N MET A 84 11.31 10.82 27.84
CA MET A 84 9.98 10.60 27.24
C MET A 84 9.72 11.46 25.99
N PHE A 85 10.67 12.34 25.70
CA PHE A 85 10.73 13.12 24.48
C PHE A 85 11.89 12.64 23.61
N VAL A 86 11.71 12.73 22.30
CA VAL A 86 12.77 12.52 21.31
C VAL A 86 12.98 13.80 20.53
N SER A 87 14.25 14.16 20.28
CA SER A 87 14.61 15.29 19.41
C SER A 87 14.94 14.81 18.00
N PHE A 88 14.91 15.73 17.04
CA PHE A 88 15.37 15.42 15.68
C PHE A 88 16.88 15.10 15.63
N ALA A 89 17.69 15.75 16.48
CA ALA A 89 19.11 15.45 16.62
C ALA A 89 19.32 13.99 17.07
N ASP A 90 18.49 13.48 17.97
CA ASP A 90 18.56 12.07 18.40
C ASP A 90 18.23 11.09 17.27
N LEU A 91 17.28 11.45 16.39
CA LEU A 91 16.97 10.64 15.22
C LEU A 91 18.11 10.64 14.20
N ARG A 92 18.83 11.77 14.05
CA ARG A 92 20.00 11.83 13.15
C ARG A 92 21.19 11.04 13.66
N ARG A 93 21.36 10.86 14.98
CA ARG A 93 22.48 10.11 15.57
C ARG A 93 22.52 8.64 15.12
N VAL A 94 21.38 8.06 14.78
CA VAL A 94 21.27 6.68 14.28
C VAL A 94 21.30 6.61 12.74
N CYS A 95 21.34 7.75 12.05
CA CYS A 95 21.37 7.82 10.59
C CYS A 95 22.80 7.64 10.07
N VAL A 96 23.03 6.55 9.35
CA VAL A 96 24.31 6.25 8.71
C VAL A 96 24.15 6.42 7.20
N PRO A 97 25.05 7.15 6.51
CA PRO A 97 25.09 7.16 5.05
C PRO A 97 25.22 5.75 4.50
N ASP A 98 24.53 5.47 3.40
CA ASP A 98 24.61 4.20 2.68
C ASP A 98 24.91 4.51 1.22
N GLU A 99 25.52 3.56 0.52
CA GLU A 99 25.74 3.69 -0.92
C GLU A 99 24.39 3.75 -1.65
N ALA A 100 24.34 4.56 -2.71
CA ALA A 100 23.17 4.57 -3.58
C ALA A 100 23.04 3.18 -4.21
N PRO A 101 21.90 2.50 -4.04
CA PRO A 101 21.77 1.15 -4.57
C PRO A 101 21.72 1.22 -6.10
N PRO A 102 22.07 0.13 -6.81
CA PRO A 102 22.15 0.18 -8.27
C PRO A 102 20.78 0.47 -8.90
N PRO A 103 20.74 0.94 -10.16
CA PRO A 103 19.49 1.10 -10.91
C PRO A 103 18.64 -0.17 -10.95
N ILE A 104 17.35 -0.02 -11.21
CA ILE A 104 16.45 -1.16 -11.44
C ILE A 104 16.79 -1.81 -12.77
N ASP A 105 17.10 -3.11 -12.74
CA ASP A 105 17.56 -3.90 -13.89
C ASP A 105 16.50 -4.92 -14.37
N LEU A 106 15.38 -5.04 -13.67
CA LEU A 106 14.25 -5.89 -14.01
C LEU A 106 12.94 -5.11 -13.95
N VAL A 107 12.19 -5.11 -15.06
CA VAL A 107 10.84 -4.57 -15.13
C VAL A 107 9.87 -5.67 -15.56
N ALA A 108 8.78 -5.80 -14.82
CA ALA A 108 7.80 -6.86 -14.95
C ALA A 108 6.41 -6.28 -15.29
N ILE A 109 5.70 -6.90 -16.23
CA ILE A 109 4.43 -6.39 -16.75
C ILE A 109 3.40 -7.53 -16.76
N PRO A 110 2.48 -7.60 -15.78
CA PRO A 110 1.34 -8.50 -15.86
C PRO A 110 0.36 -7.98 -16.92
N SER A 111 -0.11 -8.87 -17.78
CA SER A 111 -1.04 -8.52 -18.86
C SER A 111 -1.95 -9.71 -19.18
N ALA A 112 -3.18 -9.44 -19.60
CA ALA A 112 -4.10 -10.47 -20.07
C ALA A 112 -5.09 -9.84 -21.03
N ASP A 113 -5.24 -10.47 -22.20
CA ASP A 113 -6.18 -10.11 -23.27
C ASP A 113 -6.00 -8.69 -23.83
N ARG A 114 -4.77 -8.16 -23.72
CA ARG A 114 -4.41 -6.79 -24.12
C ARG A 114 -3.01 -6.69 -24.77
N PRO A 115 -2.73 -7.44 -25.86
CA PRO A 115 -1.42 -7.45 -26.51
C PRO A 115 -0.94 -6.06 -26.95
N ALA A 116 -1.84 -5.21 -27.45
CA ALA A 116 -1.51 -3.85 -27.86
C ALA A 116 -1.13 -2.92 -26.68
N ALA A 117 -1.72 -3.13 -25.50
CA ALA A 117 -1.36 -2.37 -24.30
C ALA A 117 0.07 -2.72 -23.88
N ALA A 118 0.34 -4.02 -23.73
CA ALA A 118 1.66 -4.53 -23.36
C ALA A 118 2.75 -4.12 -24.35
N GLU A 119 2.49 -4.19 -25.67
CA GLU A 119 3.40 -3.70 -26.70
C GLU A 119 3.76 -2.22 -26.49
N ARG A 120 2.75 -1.39 -26.22
CA ARG A 120 2.93 0.05 -25.99
C ARG A 120 3.71 0.34 -24.70
N ALA A 121 3.41 -0.36 -23.62
CA ALA A 121 4.15 -0.25 -22.36
C ALA A 121 5.62 -0.66 -22.54
N VAL A 122 5.88 -1.83 -23.13
CA VAL A 122 7.24 -2.32 -23.42
C VAL A 122 8.01 -1.36 -24.32
N ALA A 123 7.40 -0.88 -25.41
CA ALA A 123 8.04 0.08 -26.30
C ALA A 123 8.45 1.36 -25.57
N SER A 124 7.60 1.87 -24.67
CA SER A 124 7.93 3.06 -23.88
C SER A 124 9.11 2.83 -22.93
N LEU A 125 9.20 1.66 -22.29
CA LEU A 125 10.31 1.29 -21.42
C LEU A 125 11.63 1.11 -22.19
N LEU A 126 11.57 0.58 -23.42
CA LEU A 126 12.73 0.45 -24.29
C LEU A 126 13.26 1.81 -24.74
N LEU A 127 12.36 2.76 -25.01
CA LEU A 127 12.74 4.14 -25.34
C LEU A 127 13.37 4.86 -24.14
N ASP A 128 12.78 4.74 -22.94
CA ASP A 128 13.35 5.24 -21.69
C ASP A 128 14.73 4.64 -21.42
N ALA A 129 14.84 3.30 -21.47
CA ALA A 129 16.11 2.61 -21.25
C ALA A 129 17.20 3.05 -22.24
N ARG A 130 16.86 3.21 -23.53
CA ARG A 130 17.80 3.72 -24.54
C ARG A 130 18.23 5.16 -24.25
N ARG A 131 17.29 6.03 -23.84
CA ARG A 131 17.57 7.44 -23.52
C ARG A 131 18.59 7.55 -22.38
N PHE A 132 18.51 6.69 -21.37
CA PHE A 132 19.36 6.71 -20.19
C PHE A 132 20.47 5.64 -20.17
N ALA A 133 20.75 5.02 -21.33
CA ALA A 133 21.75 3.96 -21.48
C ALA A 133 21.63 2.84 -20.42
N ARG A 134 20.40 2.39 -20.16
CA ARG A 134 20.10 1.32 -19.22
C ARG A 134 20.00 -0.02 -19.93
N ASP A 135 20.70 -1.02 -19.41
CA ASP A 135 20.47 -2.41 -19.77
C ASP A 135 19.47 -3.03 -18.76
N ARG A 136 18.25 -3.28 -19.23
CA ARG A 136 17.17 -3.83 -18.41
C ARG A 136 16.62 -5.08 -19.05
N GLU A 137 16.32 -6.05 -18.20
CA GLU A 137 15.47 -7.17 -18.57
C GLU A 137 14.01 -6.76 -18.44
N LEU A 138 13.22 -6.95 -19.49
CA LEU A 138 11.78 -6.72 -19.50
C LEU A 138 11.07 -8.07 -19.53
N VAL A 139 10.08 -8.26 -18.65
CA VAL A 139 9.32 -9.52 -18.56
C VAL A 139 7.84 -9.23 -18.68
N VAL A 140 7.17 -9.88 -19.63
CA VAL A 140 5.70 -9.82 -19.76
C VAL A 140 5.10 -11.14 -19.30
N ALA A 141 4.24 -11.09 -18.28
CA ALA A 141 3.49 -12.24 -17.81
C ALA A 141 2.08 -12.22 -18.40
N ASP A 142 1.84 -13.12 -19.35
CA ASP A 142 0.59 -13.22 -20.08
C ASP A 142 -0.36 -14.21 -19.38
N GLY A 143 -1.54 -13.71 -19.01
CA GLY A 143 -2.64 -14.47 -18.40
C GLY A 143 -3.76 -14.88 -19.38
N SER A 144 -3.60 -14.66 -20.68
CA SER A 144 -4.61 -14.95 -21.69
C SER A 144 -4.90 -16.43 -21.86
N SER A 145 -6.19 -16.77 -21.82
CA SER A 145 -6.67 -18.14 -22.04
C SER A 145 -6.73 -18.51 -23.53
N ASP A 146 -6.95 -17.54 -24.42
CA ASP A 146 -7.06 -17.74 -25.87
C ASP A 146 -5.68 -17.94 -26.53
N PRO A 147 -5.42 -19.09 -27.20
CA PRO A 147 -4.17 -19.33 -27.92
C PRO A 147 -3.82 -18.31 -29.01
N SER A 148 -4.82 -17.75 -29.68
CA SER A 148 -4.62 -16.75 -30.74
C SER A 148 -4.09 -15.43 -30.17
N VAL A 149 -4.62 -15.02 -29.01
CA VAL A 149 -4.16 -13.84 -28.27
C VAL A 149 -2.72 -14.03 -27.79
N ARG A 150 -2.39 -15.21 -27.25
CA ARG A 150 -1.01 -15.54 -26.85
C ARG A 150 -0.02 -15.50 -28.01
N ALA A 151 -0.44 -15.96 -29.19
CA ALA A 151 0.38 -15.89 -30.40
C ALA A 151 0.63 -14.43 -30.82
N ASP A 152 -0.38 -13.55 -30.71
CA ASP A 152 -0.25 -12.11 -30.98
C ASP A 152 0.74 -11.43 -30.01
N TYR A 153 0.66 -11.72 -28.71
CA TYR A 153 1.65 -11.26 -27.73
C TYR A 153 3.07 -11.62 -28.15
N ARG A 154 3.33 -12.92 -28.41
CA ARG A 154 4.67 -13.39 -28.79
C ARG A 154 5.17 -12.69 -30.06
N ALA A 155 4.31 -12.54 -31.07
CA ALA A 155 4.68 -11.91 -32.33
C ALA A 155 5.08 -10.43 -32.15
N ARG A 156 4.26 -9.64 -31.46
CA ARG A 156 4.52 -8.22 -31.19
C ARG A 156 5.77 -8.01 -30.35
N LEU A 157 5.86 -8.74 -29.22
CA LEU A 157 6.97 -8.63 -28.30
C LEU A 157 8.29 -9.08 -28.96
N ALA A 158 8.29 -10.18 -29.72
CA ALA A 158 9.50 -10.60 -30.45
C ALA A 158 9.90 -9.58 -31.54
N GLY A 159 8.93 -8.89 -32.14
CA GLY A 159 9.18 -7.74 -33.03
C GLY A 159 9.95 -6.62 -32.33
N LEU A 160 9.49 -6.22 -31.14
CA LEU A 160 10.17 -5.21 -30.31
C LEU A 160 11.57 -5.67 -29.85
N ALA A 161 11.69 -6.92 -29.39
CA ALA A 161 12.94 -7.48 -28.92
C ALA A 161 14.04 -7.40 -30.00
N ARG A 162 13.70 -7.78 -31.25
CA ARG A 162 14.62 -7.67 -32.40
C ARG A 162 14.91 -6.21 -32.79
N ALA A 163 13.88 -5.37 -32.86
CA ALA A 163 14.03 -3.97 -33.30
C ALA A 163 14.92 -3.15 -32.34
N HIS A 164 14.95 -3.51 -31.06
CA HIS A 164 15.70 -2.80 -30.03
C HIS A 164 16.90 -3.59 -29.46
N ALA A 165 17.18 -4.80 -29.99
CA ALA A 165 18.18 -5.73 -29.43
C ALA A 165 18.03 -5.90 -27.89
N ALA A 166 16.79 -6.06 -27.45
CA ALA A 166 16.42 -5.97 -26.04
C ALA A 166 16.24 -7.34 -25.39
N ARG A 167 16.62 -7.44 -24.11
CA ARG A 167 16.37 -8.62 -23.27
C ARG A 167 14.90 -8.67 -22.84
N LEU A 168 14.05 -9.23 -23.70
CA LEU A 168 12.62 -9.35 -23.48
C LEU A 168 12.22 -10.81 -23.26
N VAL A 169 11.56 -11.08 -22.14
CA VAL A 169 11.12 -12.41 -21.71
C VAL A 169 9.60 -12.45 -21.71
N TYR A 170 9.05 -13.56 -22.20
CA TYR A 170 7.63 -13.84 -22.19
C TYR A 170 7.32 -15.02 -21.26
N VAL A 171 6.30 -14.86 -20.41
CA VAL A 171 5.81 -15.87 -19.47
C VAL A 171 4.33 -16.12 -19.75
N GLY A 172 4.03 -17.06 -20.65
CA GLY A 172 2.66 -17.48 -20.97
C GLY A 172 2.25 -18.77 -20.26
N ALA A 173 1.07 -19.28 -20.63
CA ALA A 173 0.53 -20.51 -20.06
C ALA A 173 1.45 -21.73 -20.25
N ASP A 174 2.16 -21.82 -21.38
CA ASP A 174 3.06 -22.94 -21.67
C ASP A 174 4.31 -22.90 -20.78
N GLU A 175 4.95 -21.73 -20.68
CA GLU A 175 6.11 -21.53 -19.81
C GLU A 175 5.76 -21.78 -18.34
N ARG A 176 4.58 -21.35 -17.88
CA ARG A 176 4.11 -21.64 -16.52
C ARG A 176 3.90 -23.13 -16.29
N ARG A 177 3.28 -23.85 -17.23
CA ARG A 177 3.08 -25.31 -17.11
C ARG A 177 4.41 -26.06 -17.03
N GLU A 178 5.38 -25.70 -17.86
CA GLU A 178 6.71 -26.30 -17.81
C GLU A 178 7.38 -26.04 -16.45
N PHE A 179 7.30 -24.80 -15.95
CA PHE A 179 7.92 -24.44 -14.68
C PHE A 179 7.25 -25.13 -13.49
N ILE A 180 5.92 -25.26 -13.50
CA ILE A 180 5.17 -26.08 -12.54
C ILE A 180 5.69 -27.52 -12.54
N ALA A 181 5.89 -28.13 -13.71
CA ALA A 181 6.42 -29.49 -13.80
C ALA A 181 7.84 -29.60 -13.22
N ARG A 182 8.69 -28.59 -13.42
CA ARG A 182 10.04 -28.54 -12.84
C ARG A 182 10.02 -28.45 -11.32
N LEU A 183 9.15 -27.62 -10.75
CA LEU A 183 8.96 -27.54 -9.30
C LEU A 183 8.35 -28.83 -8.73
N ALA A 184 7.37 -29.41 -9.42
CA ALA A 184 6.77 -30.69 -9.02
C ALA A 184 7.78 -31.84 -9.00
N ALA A 185 8.71 -31.88 -9.97
CA ALA A 185 9.81 -32.85 -9.98
C ALA A 185 10.77 -32.69 -8.78
N ARG A 186 10.70 -31.58 -8.04
CA ARG A 186 11.43 -31.31 -6.79
C ARG A 186 10.57 -31.54 -5.53
N GLY A 187 9.39 -32.15 -5.66
CA GLY A 187 8.55 -32.57 -4.54
C GLY A 187 7.45 -31.58 -4.13
N HIS A 188 7.25 -30.50 -4.89
CA HIS A 188 6.16 -29.55 -4.65
C HIS A 188 4.82 -30.07 -5.21
N ASP A 189 3.72 -29.79 -4.53
CA ASP A 189 2.38 -30.20 -4.95
C ASP A 189 1.95 -29.48 -6.25
N PRO A 190 1.73 -30.22 -7.37
CA PRO A 190 1.29 -29.64 -8.63
C PRO A 190 -0.02 -28.84 -8.54
N ASP A 191 -0.97 -29.27 -7.70
CA ASP A 191 -2.28 -28.62 -7.60
C ASP A 191 -2.17 -27.28 -6.87
N LEU A 192 -1.28 -27.20 -5.87
CA LEU A 192 -0.96 -25.96 -5.17
C LEU A 192 -0.18 -24.98 -6.07
N LEU A 193 0.78 -25.50 -6.85
CA LEU A 193 1.52 -24.71 -7.85
C LEU A 193 0.59 -24.17 -8.94
N ALA A 194 -0.37 -24.98 -9.41
CA ALA A 194 -1.38 -24.52 -10.36
C ALA A 194 -2.24 -23.40 -9.75
N PHE A 195 -2.64 -23.51 -8.48
CA PHE A 195 -3.34 -22.43 -7.79
C PHE A 195 -2.52 -21.14 -7.74
N ALA A 196 -1.21 -21.24 -7.47
CA ALA A 196 -0.33 -20.07 -7.43
C ALA A 196 -0.13 -19.42 -8.81
N LEU A 197 -0.13 -20.19 -9.90
CA LEU A 197 0.40 -19.74 -11.21
C LEU A 197 -0.59 -19.81 -12.40
N ALA A 198 -1.73 -20.50 -12.31
CA ALA A 198 -2.53 -20.87 -13.49
C ALA A 198 -4.08 -20.79 -13.34
N ASP A 199 -4.63 -20.17 -12.29
CA ASP A 199 -6.08 -19.99 -12.03
C ASP A 199 -6.93 -21.25 -12.30
N PRO A 200 -6.68 -22.37 -11.60
CA PRO A 200 -7.50 -23.59 -11.72
C PRO A 200 -8.96 -23.36 -11.31
N GLU A 201 -9.21 -22.29 -10.55
CA GLU A 201 -10.52 -21.88 -10.07
C GLU A 201 -11.37 -21.21 -11.16
N ARG A 202 -10.76 -20.79 -12.28
CA ARG A 202 -11.42 -20.12 -13.41
C ARG A 202 -12.29 -18.95 -12.93
N THR A 203 -11.73 -18.13 -12.05
CA THR A 203 -12.45 -16.97 -11.50
C THR A 203 -12.61 -15.85 -12.54
N GLY A 204 -11.81 -15.88 -13.62
CA GLY A 204 -11.74 -14.78 -14.59
C GLY A 204 -11.03 -13.53 -14.04
N MET A 205 -10.51 -13.60 -12.81
CA MET A 205 -9.85 -12.51 -12.09
C MET A 205 -8.51 -12.99 -11.52
N ALA A 206 -7.66 -13.55 -12.37
CA ALA A 206 -6.40 -14.21 -12.00
C ALA A 206 -5.21 -13.25 -11.81
N TYR A 207 -5.44 -12.03 -11.31
CA TYR A 207 -4.42 -10.97 -11.25
C TYR A 207 -3.18 -11.40 -10.46
N GLY A 208 -3.37 -12.14 -9.36
CA GLY A 208 -2.28 -12.63 -8.52
C GLY A 208 -1.41 -13.69 -9.18
N THR A 209 -1.97 -14.53 -10.06
CA THR A 209 -1.19 -15.61 -10.72
C THR A 209 -0.04 -15.05 -11.57
N GLY A 210 -0.29 -13.98 -12.33
CA GLY A 210 0.72 -13.31 -13.13
C GLY A 210 1.78 -12.67 -12.25
N ARG A 211 1.37 -12.02 -11.15
CA ARG A 211 2.32 -11.43 -10.20
C ARG A 211 3.15 -12.48 -9.45
N ASN A 212 2.60 -13.63 -9.12
CA ASN A 212 3.34 -14.75 -8.53
C ASN A 212 4.37 -15.34 -9.49
N ALA A 213 4.02 -15.47 -10.78
CA ALA A 213 4.98 -15.85 -11.81
C ALA A 213 6.14 -14.84 -11.89
N LEU A 214 5.84 -13.54 -11.81
CA LEU A 214 6.85 -12.48 -11.82
C LEU A 214 7.71 -12.47 -10.54
N LEU A 215 7.14 -12.75 -9.37
CA LEU A 215 7.90 -12.94 -8.12
C LEU A 215 8.91 -14.08 -8.27
N LEU A 216 8.47 -15.26 -8.73
CA LEU A 216 9.36 -16.41 -8.95
C LEU A 216 10.45 -16.11 -10.00
N ARG A 217 10.16 -15.29 -11.01
CA ARG A 217 11.16 -14.83 -11.98
C ARG A 217 12.19 -13.85 -11.40
N ALA A 218 11.79 -13.12 -10.37
CA ALA A 218 12.55 -12.06 -9.74
C ALA A 218 13.21 -12.46 -8.40
N VAL A 219 13.20 -13.75 -8.03
CA VAL A 219 13.83 -14.24 -6.80
C VAL A 219 15.25 -13.71 -6.67
N GLY A 220 15.56 -13.13 -5.51
CA GLY A 220 16.87 -12.57 -5.19
C GLY A 220 17.14 -11.19 -5.80
N ARG A 221 16.16 -10.55 -6.44
CA ARG A 221 16.34 -9.27 -7.15
C ARG A 221 15.43 -8.17 -6.61
N ARG A 222 15.79 -6.93 -6.93
CA ARG A 222 14.85 -5.80 -6.88
C ARG A 222 14.24 -5.63 -8.25
N PHE A 223 12.94 -5.38 -8.32
CA PHE A 223 12.28 -5.19 -9.60
C PHE A 223 11.13 -4.21 -9.49
N VAL A 224 10.72 -3.64 -10.63
CA VAL A 224 9.49 -2.85 -10.73
C VAL A 224 8.46 -3.62 -11.53
N CYS A 225 7.26 -3.78 -10.96
CA CYS A 225 6.08 -4.30 -11.62
C CYS A 225 5.18 -3.12 -12.01
N LEU A 226 4.78 -3.03 -13.29
CA LEU A 226 3.85 -2.00 -13.76
C LEU A 226 2.78 -2.59 -14.67
N ASP A 227 1.56 -2.05 -14.59
CA ASP A 227 0.43 -2.51 -15.40
C ASP A 227 0.67 -2.23 -16.90
N ASP A 228 0.07 -3.05 -17.76
CA ASP A 228 0.26 -2.99 -19.22
C ASP A 228 -0.33 -1.75 -19.91
N ASP A 229 -1.10 -0.94 -19.19
CA ASP A 229 -1.59 0.37 -19.61
C ASP A 229 -0.79 1.55 -19.02
N VAL A 230 0.36 1.28 -18.38
CA VAL A 230 1.31 2.30 -17.93
C VAL A 230 2.39 2.57 -18.98
N ILE A 231 2.66 3.85 -19.24
CA ILE A 231 3.67 4.34 -20.18
C ILE A 231 4.82 4.97 -19.40
N ALA A 232 6.06 4.59 -19.71
CA ALA A 232 7.29 5.09 -19.11
C ALA A 232 7.61 6.53 -19.55
N ARG A 233 6.73 7.45 -19.16
CA ARG A 233 6.84 8.88 -19.41
C ARG A 233 6.65 9.61 -18.07
N PRO A 234 7.74 9.99 -17.39
CA PRO A 234 7.67 10.53 -16.05
C PRO A 234 7.11 11.96 -16.00
N VAL A 235 6.40 12.25 -14.93
CA VAL A 235 5.75 13.52 -14.63
C VAL A 235 6.17 13.96 -13.23
N ASP A 236 6.65 15.19 -13.12
CA ASP A 236 7.04 15.82 -11.85
C ASP A 236 5.82 16.37 -11.11
N PRO A 237 5.90 16.53 -9.78
CA PRO A 237 4.88 17.23 -9.01
C PRO A 237 4.67 18.67 -9.55
N PRO A 238 3.42 19.18 -9.59
CA PRO A 238 3.17 20.58 -9.92
C PRO A 238 3.88 21.54 -8.97
N ASP A 239 4.06 21.17 -7.70
CA ASP A 239 4.74 22.01 -6.71
C ASP A 239 5.67 21.13 -5.86
N PRO A 240 6.85 20.74 -6.37
CA PRO A 240 7.73 19.81 -5.67
C PRO A 240 8.17 20.38 -4.31
N LEU A 241 8.26 19.51 -3.31
CA LEU A 241 8.69 19.87 -1.96
C LEU A 241 10.00 19.16 -1.64
N PRO A 242 10.98 19.84 -1.00
CA PRO A 242 12.23 19.19 -0.60
C PRO A 242 12.01 18.25 0.60
N GLY A 243 12.98 17.38 0.83
CA GLY A 243 13.07 16.54 2.02
C GLY A 243 12.30 15.23 1.95
N LEU A 244 11.94 14.70 3.12
CA LEU A 244 11.31 13.39 3.29
C LEU A 244 10.05 13.54 4.16
N SER A 245 9.03 12.73 3.92
CA SER A 245 7.86 12.62 4.81
C SER A 245 7.78 11.22 5.42
N LEU A 246 7.46 11.13 6.71
CA LEU A 246 7.06 9.89 7.38
C LEU A 246 5.55 9.90 7.62
N PHE A 247 4.85 8.89 7.10
CA PHE A 247 3.39 8.88 6.98
C PHE A 247 2.74 7.62 7.56
N THR A 248 1.64 7.80 8.31
CA THR A 248 0.76 6.70 8.73
C THR A 248 -0.74 7.03 8.64
N GLY A 249 -1.12 8.28 8.36
CA GLY A 249 -2.52 8.70 8.30
C GLY A 249 -3.15 8.96 9.68
N ASP A 250 -4.30 9.63 9.68
CA ASP A 250 -4.86 10.33 10.86
C ASP A 250 -6.05 9.64 11.55
N GLY A 251 -6.23 8.33 11.37
CA GLY A 251 -7.36 7.58 11.96
C GLY A 251 -6.95 6.50 12.94
N GLU A 252 -7.67 6.43 14.06
CA GLU A 252 -7.63 5.27 14.96
C GLU A 252 -8.25 4.06 14.24
N GLY A 253 -7.41 3.12 13.82
CA GLY A 253 -7.85 1.82 13.28
C GLY A 253 -8.34 1.83 11.83
N TYR A 254 -8.51 2.99 11.18
CA TYR A 254 -8.80 3.05 9.75
C TYR A 254 -7.54 2.75 8.91
N ASP A 255 -7.67 1.88 7.92
CA ASP A 255 -6.62 1.47 6.98
C ASP A 255 -7.07 1.89 5.56
N ASN A 256 -6.14 2.07 4.62
CA ASN A 256 -6.29 2.73 3.31
C ASN A 256 -6.05 4.26 3.26
N TYR A 257 -5.26 4.80 4.19
CA TYR A 257 -4.76 6.17 4.07
C TYR A 257 -3.79 6.31 2.91
N GLN A 258 -4.15 7.09 1.90
CA GLN A 258 -3.24 7.43 0.79
C GLN A 258 -2.43 8.70 1.12
N PRO A 259 -1.09 8.70 0.93
CA PRO A 259 -0.27 9.89 1.14
C PRO A 259 -0.23 10.83 -0.07
N GLN A 260 -0.85 10.45 -1.19
CA GLN A 260 -0.71 11.15 -2.46
C GLN A 260 -1.64 12.36 -2.54
N ASP A 261 -1.12 13.45 -3.10
CA ASP A 261 -1.91 14.58 -3.58
C ASP A 261 -2.59 14.23 -4.90
N ILE A 262 -3.81 14.72 -5.10
CA ILE A 262 -4.62 14.47 -6.29
C ILE A 262 -5.09 15.78 -6.91
N TRP A 263 -4.87 15.91 -8.22
CA TRP A 263 -5.42 16.97 -9.07
C TRP A 263 -6.32 16.35 -10.13
N PHE A 264 -7.59 16.75 -10.18
CA PHE A 264 -8.57 16.22 -11.11
C PHE A 264 -8.62 17.02 -12.41
N TYR A 265 -8.80 16.32 -13.53
CA TYR A 265 -8.89 16.92 -14.86
C TYR A 265 -10.17 16.47 -15.57
N PRO A 266 -10.75 17.32 -16.42
CA PRO A 266 -11.98 16.99 -17.12
C PRO A 266 -11.82 15.84 -18.10
N ASP A 267 -10.67 15.73 -18.73
CA ASP A 267 -10.37 14.72 -19.74
C ASP A 267 -8.85 14.46 -19.82
N ARG A 268 -8.47 13.50 -20.67
CA ARG A 268 -7.06 13.12 -20.88
C ARG A 268 -6.25 14.28 -21.46
N ALA A 269 -6.81 15.06 -22.38
CA ALA A 269 -6.09 16.15 -23.02
C ALA A 269 -5.72 17.23 -22.00
N ALA A 270 -6.65 17.61 -21.13
CA ALA A 270 -6.41 18.55 -20.04
C ALA A 270 -5.38 18.03 -19.04
N ALA A 271 -5.42 16.74 -18.69
CA ALA A 271 -4.42 16.13 -17.82
C ALA A 271 -3.00 16.21 -18.43
N HIS A 272 -2.86 15.87 -19.72
CA HIS A 272 -1.58 15.96 -20.43
C HIS A 272 -1.09 17.40 -20.63
N ALA A 273 -2.00 18.34 -20.86
CA ALA A 273 -1.66 19.76 -21.00
C ALA A 273 -1.15 20.37 -19.68
N ALA A 274 -1.68 19.91 -18.54
CA ALA A 274 -1.27 20.37 -17.22
C ALA A 274 -0.02 19.67 -16.67
N ALA A 275 0.43 18.58 -17.32
CA ALA A 275 1.54 17.77 -16.85
C ALA A 275 2.89 18.51 -16.93
N ARG A 276 3.66 18.45 -15.84
CA ARG A 276 5.08 18.83 -15.86
C ARG A 276 5.91 17.62 -16.25
N TRP A 277 6.20 17.48 -17.54
CA TRP A 277 7.00 16.36 -18.05
C TRP A 277 8.42 16.39 -17.48
N SER A 278 8.87 15.24 -16.97
CA SER A 278 10.18 15.10 -16.37
C SER A 278 11.22 14.64 -17.39
N ASP A 279 12.46 15.13 -17.24
CA ASP A 279 13.63 14.66 -17.97
C ASP A 279 14.41 13.57 -17.22
N ARG A 280 13.88 13.11 -16.10
CA ARG A 280 14.44 12.01 -15.31
C ARG A 280 14.11 10.64 -15.91
N GLU A 281 14.86 9.63 -15.50
CA GLU A 281 14.60 8.23 -15.85
C GLU A 281 13.31 7.77 -15.17
N ALA A 282 12.44 7.06 -15.91
CA ALA A 282 11.09 6.72 -15.43
C ALA A 282 11.06 6.00 -14.07
N LEU A 283 12.10 5.22 -13.75
CA LEU A 283 12.17 4.33 -12.58
C LEU A 283 13.22 4.74 -11.54
N ASP A 284 13.84 5.91 -11.65
CA ASP A 284 14.96 6.30 -10.79
C ASP A 284 14.56 6.43 -9.30
N GLY A 285 13.39 7.01 -9.02
CA GLY A 285 12.89 7.16 -7.66
C GLY A 285 12.67 5.80 -6.97
N HIS A 286 12.34 4.75 -7.74
CA HIS A 286 12.28 3.40 -7.17
C HIS A 286 13.67 2.94 -6.75
N ALA A 287 14.70 3.12 -7.58
CA ALA A 287 16.07 2.78 -7.22
C ALA A 287 16.53 3.55 -5.98
N GLU A 288 16.21 4.85 -5.88
CA GLU A 288 16.61 5.72 -4.77
C GLU A 288 16.05 5.31 -3.40
N MET A 289 14.94 4.56 -3.36
CA MET A 289 14.26 4.18 -2.11
C MET A 289 14.26 2.67 -1.84
N LEU A 290 14.08 1.85 -2.88
CA LEU A 290 13.78 0.43 -2.74
C LEU A 290 14.96 -0.35 -2.17
N GLY A 291 14.68 -0.99 -1.04
CA GLY A 291 15.64 -1.78 -0.27
C GLY A 291 16.56 -0.95 0.62
N ARG A 292 16.33 0.36 0.77
CA ARG A 292 17.14 1.19 1.68
C ARG A 292 16.58 1.18 3.10
N PRO A 293 17.46 1.19 4.12
CA PRO A 293 17.04 1.32 5.50
C PRO A 293 16.60 2.77 5.77
N LEU A 294 15.60 2.95 6.64
CA LEU A 294 15.08 4.29 6.96
C LEU A 294 16.16 5.27 7.46
N PRO A 295 17.13 4.87 8.31
CA PRO A 295 18.22 5.75 8.71
C PRO A 295 19.05 6.28 7.53
N ALA A 296 19.26 5.48 6.48
CA ALA A 296 20.00 5.93 5.30
C ALA A 296 19.21 6.93 4.44
N LEU A 297 17.89 6.75 4.35
CA LEU A 297 17.01 7.71 3.68
C LEU A 297 17.02 9.07 4.39
N LEU A 298 16.98 9.07 5.72
CA LEU A 298 17.08 10.28 6.53
C LEU A 298 18.47 10.92 6.44
N ALA A 299 19.54 10.13 6.38
CA ALA A 299 20.91 10.63 6.17
C ALA A 299 21.05 11.33 4.80
N ALA A 300 20.34 10.85 3.78
CA ALA A 300 20.34 11.42 2.44
C ALA A 300 19.52 12.71 2.30
N VAL A 301 18.73 13.09 3.31
CA VAL A 301 18.01 14.37 3.31
C VAL A 301 19.00 15.53 3.46
N PRO A 302 19.05 16.49 2.52
CA PRO A 302 19.96 17.63 2.59
C PRO A 302 19.84 18.40 3.92
N ALA A 303 20.96 18.94 4.41
CA ALA A 303 20.94 19.78 5.61
C ALA A 303 20.00 20.98 5.41
N GLY A 304 19.07 21.17 6.34
CA GLY A 304 18.04 22.22 6.26
C GLY A 304 16.77 21.85 5.49
N ALA A 305 16.75 20.72 4.75
CA ALA A 305 15.52 20.22 4.16
C ALA A 305 14.60 19.61 5.24
N PRO A 306 13.27 19.80 5.14
CA PRO A 306 12.33 19.34 6.15
C PRO A 306 12.17 17.83 6.16
N ILE A 307 12.01 17.26 7.36
CA ILE A 307 11.46 15.91 7.56
C ILE A 307 10.09 16.07 8.19
N GLU A 308 9.05 15.87 7.39
CA GLU A 308 7.67 15.94 7.88
C GLU A 308 7.33 14.65 8.58
N LEU A 309 6.74 14.77 9.74
CA LEU A 309 6.09 13.65 10.39
C LEU A 309 4.60 13.89 10.39
N ASP A 310 3.84 12.85 10.05
CA ASP A 310 2.42 12.83 10.31
C ASP A 310 2.15 13.05 11.82
N ASP A 311 1.13 13.83 12.14
CA ASP A 311 0.71 14.10 13.52
C ASP A 311 0.28 12.82 14.24
N CYS A 312 -0.21 11.85 13.48
CA CYS A 312 -0.59 10.54 13.96
C CYS A 312 0.47 9.48 13.66
N LEU A 313 1.74 9.88 13.42
CA LEU A 313 2.83 8.94 13.15
C LEU A 313 2.82 7.82 14.19
N ASP A 314 2.57 6.60 13.70
CA ASP A 314 2.53 5.41 14.53
C ASP A 314 3.85 5.30 15.31
N ARG A 315 3.74 5.06 16.61
CA ARG A 315 4.87 4.88 17.52
C ARG A 315 5.78 3.73 17.06
N ALA A 316 5.25 2.78 16.28
CA ALA A 316 6.02 1.75 15.60
C ALA A 316 7.09 2.30 14.64
N ILE A 317 6.80 3.35 13.85
CA ILE A 317 7.81 3.94 12.95
C ILE A 317 8.93 4.60 13.76
N LEU A 318 8.60 5.30 14.84
CA LEU A 318 9.60 5.89 15.73
C LEU A 318 10.45 4.83 16.44
N ARG A 319 9.83 3.72 16.89
CA ARG A 319 10.54 2.58 17.45
C ARG A 319 11.53 1.99 16.45
N ARG A 320 11.10 1.73 15.21
CA ARG A 320 11.95 1.20 14.13
C ARG A 320 13.13 2.14 13.88
N LEU A 321 12.86 3.43 13.74
CA LEU A 321 13.90 4.44 13.49
C LEU A 321 14.96 4.45 14.60
N ARG A 322 14.55 4.50 15.88
CA ARG A 322 15.51 4.48 17.01
C ARG A 322 16.26 3.16 17.13
N GLY A 323 15.65 2.05 16.70
CA GLY A 323 16.30 0.75 16.66
C GLY A 323 17.30 0.58 15.50
N GLY A 324 17.41 1.56 14.59
CA GLY A 324 18.14 1.39 13.32
C GLY A 324 17.50 0.33 12.41
N GLN A 325 16.22 0.03 12.65
CA GLN A 325 15.45 -1.00 11.98
C GLN A 325 14.55 -0.39 10.90
N GLY A 326 14.08 -1.27 10.03
CA GLY A 326 13.09 -0.97 9.01
C GLY A 326 13.69 -0.60 7.66
N ARG A 327 13.18 -1.26 6.64
CA ARG A 327 13.66 -1.18 5.26
C ARG A 327 12.48 -0.96 4.33
N VAL A 328 12.66 -0.12 3.32
CA VAL A 328 11.65 0.08 2.28
C VAL A 328 11.60 -1.18 1.41
N ARG A 329 10.62 -2.05 1.65
CA ARG A 329 10.45 -3.31 0.89
C ARG A 329 9.60 -3.12 -0.36
N VAL A 330 8.77 -2.10 -0.36
CA VAL A 330 7.84 -1.78 -1.44
C VAL A 330 7.92 -0.30 -1.76
N THR A 331 7.90 0.07 -3.03
CA THR A 331 7.79 1.47 -3.47
C THR A 331 6.63 1.67 -4.43
N PHE A 332 5.99 2.83 -4.38
CA PHE A 332 4.89 3.22 -5.27
C PHE A 332 5.24 4.46 -6.06
N GLN A 333 4.84 4.50 -7.32
CA GLN A 333 4.88 5.71 -8.15
C GLN A 333 3.48 6.23 -8.42
N GLY A 334 3.38 7.55 -8.62
CA GLY A 334 2.13 8.20 -8.96
C GLY A 334 1.63 7.86 -10.36
N LEU A 335 0.42 8.32 -10.68
CA LEU A 335 -0.21 8.14 -11.98
C LEU A 335 -0.68 9.50 -12.52
N LEU A 336 -0.47 9.74 -13.82
CA LEU A 336 -1.16 10.75 -14.61
C LEU A 336 -2.12 10.04 -15.57
N GLY A 337 -3.40 10.37 -15.54
CA GLY A 337 -4.43 9.75 -16.37
C GLY A 337 -5.47 9.02 -15.53
N ASP A 338 -5.86 7.81 -15.91
CA ASP A 338 -6.89 7.05 -15.19
C ASP A 338 -6.47 6.77 -13.74
N LEU A 339 -7.36 6.96 -12.76
CA LEU A 339 -7.04 6.74 -11.34
C LEU A 339 -6.75 5.26 -10.97
N GLY A 340 -7.15 4.32 -11.81
CA GLY A 340 -7.09 2.87 -11.54
C GLY A 340 -8.06 2.41 -10.45
N TRP A 341 -8.96 3.29 -9.99
CA TRP A 341 -9.90 2.98 -8.93
C TRP A 341 -11.11 2.21 -9.43
N TYR A 342 -11.67 1.39 -8.54
CA TYR A 342 -12.91 0.68 -8.82
C TYR A 342 -14.14 1.58 -8.70
N ALA A 343 -14.13 2.52 -7.76
CA ALA A 343 -15.23 3.41 -7.49
C ALA A 343 -14.71 4.76 -6.98
N PRO A 344 -15.46 5.85 -7.18
CA PRO A 344 -15.09 7.19 -6.73
C PRO A 344 -15.39 7.43 -5.25
N THR A 345 -15.93 6.45 -4.51
CA THR A 345 -16.23 6.52 -3.07
C THR A 345 -15.06 7.04 -2.24
N TRP A 346 -13.81 6.74 -2.62
CA TRP A 346 -12.61 7.21 -1.92
C TRP A 346 -12.50 8.75 -1.86
N CYS A 347 -13.10 9.46 -2.82
CA CYS A 347 -13.18 10.92 -2.81
C CYS A 347 -13.95 11.46 -1.59
N LEU A 348 -14.90 10.70 -1.03
CA LEU A 348 -15.66 11.10 0.15
C LEU A 348 -14.80 11.20 1.41
N LEU A 349 -13.65 10.52 1.42
CA LEU A 349 -12.71 10.46 2.54
C LEU A 349 -11.65 11.55 2.49
N PHE A 350 -11.64 12.39 1.46
CA PHE A 350 -10.59 13.38 1.32
C PHE A 350 -10.69 14.45 2.40
N ASP A 351 -9.52 14.81 2.90
CA ASP A 351 -9.33 15.90 3.84
C ASP A 351 -8.19 16.81 3.38
N ARG A 352 -8.00 17.94 4.07
CA ARG A 352 -6.91 18.91 3.84
C ARG A 352 -6.85 19.35 2.36
N ALA A 353 -5.65 19.45 1.77
CA ALA A 353 -5.45 19.95 0.42
C ALA A 353 -6.18 19.14 -0.67
N ASN A 354 -6.32 17.82 -0.51
CA ASN A 354 -7.07 17.00 -1.47
C ASN A 354 -8.57 17.35 -1.46
N ARG A 355 -9.12 17.60 -0.27
CA ARG A 355 -10.49 18.09 -0.11
C ARG A 355 -10.68 19.45 -0.76
N GLU A 356 -9.79 20.38 -0.47
CA GLU A 356 -9.84 21.74 -1.02
C GLU A 356 -9.84 21.73 -2.56
N ARG A 357 -8.96 20.93 -3.18
CA ARG A 357 -8.92 20.79 -4.64
C ARG A 357 -10.18 20.13 -5.21
N LEU A 358 -10.67 19.06 -4.58
CA LEU A 358 -11.87 18.35 -5.03
C LEU A 358 -13.12 19.24 -4.93
N LEU A 359 -13.22 20.06 -3.88
CA LEU A 359 -14.38 20.90 -3.58
C LEU A 359 -14.25 22.35 -4.00
N ALA A 360 -13.25 22.67 -4.84
CA ALA A 360 -13.06 24.02 -5.38
C ALA A 360 -14.33 24.55 -6.09
N SER A 361 -15.12 23.66 -6.67
CA SER A 361 -16.48 23.93 -7.16
C SER A 361 -17.34 22.67 -7.14
N GLU A 362 -18.66 22.82 -7.08
CA GLU A 362 -19.59 21.69 -7.21
C GLU A 362 -19.39 20.97 -8.56
N GLU A 363 -19.14 21.71 -9.64
CA GLU A 363 -18.88 21.13 -10.96
C GLU A 363 -17.65 20.21 -10.94
N THR A 364 -16.56 20.62 -10.28
CA THR A 364 -15.34 19.79 -10.15
C THR A 364 -15.65 18.51 -9.38
N TYR A 365 -16.35 18.63 -8.26
CA TYR A 365 -16.75 17.51 -7.42
C TYR A 365 -17.63 16.52 -8.18
N ARG A 366 -18.72 16.99 -8.81
CA ARG A 366 -19.64 16.14 -9.58
C ARG A 366 -18.95 15.45 -10.74
N ARG A 367 -18.05 16.15 -11.43
CA ARG A 367 -17.25 15.57 -12.52
C ARG A 367 -16.36 14.43 -12.03
N ALA A 368 -15.63 14.66 -10.94
CA ALA A 368 -14.75 13.65 -10.34
C ALA A 368 -15.49 12.39 -9.88
N LEU A 369 -16.76 12.51 -9.47
CA LEU A 369 -17.58 11.39 -9.04
C LEU A 369 -18.35 10.68 -10.15
N ALA A 370 -18.58 11.31 -11.30
CA ALA A 370 -19.48 10.78 -12.32
C ALA A 370 -18.85 10.61 -13.70
N SER A 371 -18.03 11.55 -14.16
CA SER A 371 -17.69 11.66 -15.59
C SER A 371 -16.21 11.53 -15.91
N THR A 372 -15.30 11.83 -14.97
CA THR A 372 -13.86 11.73 -15.22
C THR A 372 -13.16 10.79 -14.24
N ARG A 373 -12.23 10.03 -14.78
CA ARG A 373 -11.22 9.25 -14.06
C ARG A 373 -9.83 9.87 -14.17
N GLN A 374 -9.72 11.02 -14.84
CA GLN A 374 -8.47 11.65 -15.22
C GLN A 374 -7.94 12.50 -14.08
N ALA A 375 -6.77 12.14 -13.56
CA ALA A 375 -6.12 12.85 -12.48
C ALA A 375 -4.60 12.73 -12.55
N LEU A 376 -3.91 13.65 -11.90
CA LEU A 376 -2.54 13.46 -11.45
C LEU A 376 -2.60 13.07 -9.98
N ARG A 377 -2.05 11.89 -9.62
CA ARG A 377 -1.94 11.44 -8.24
C ARG A 377 -0.49 11.08 -7.94
N LEU A 378 0.18 11.83 -7.05
CA LEU A 378 1.57 11.57 -6.64
C LEU A 378 1.87 12.20 -5.28
N VAL A 379 3.00 11.85 -4.66
CA VAL A 379 3.52 12.59 -3.50
C VAL A 379 4.41 13.74 -3.96
N ARG A 380 4.34 14.90 -3.30
CA ARG A 380 5.17 16.06 -3.69
C ARG A 380 6.61 16.00 -3.18
N ARG A 381 6.91 15.07 -2.27
CA ARG A 381 8.25 14.73 -1.75
C ARG A 381 8.32 13.23 -1.47
N ALA A 382 9.51 12.66 -1.44
CA ALA A 382 9.69 11.25 -1.07
C ALA A 382 9.00 10.99 0.28
N THR A 383 8.19 9.95 0.34
CA THR A 383 7.38 9.65 1.53
C THR A 383 7.54 8.19 1.93
N VAL A 384 7.76 7.92 3.20
CA VAL A 384 7.89 6.57 3.76
C VAL A 384 6.78 6.34 4.77
N GLY A 385 6.06 5.23 4.65
CA GLY A 385 5.01 4.87 5.59
C GLY A 385 5.00 3.40 5.99
N ASP A 386 3.99 3.02 6.75
CA ASP A 386 3.80 1.68 7.30
C ASP A 386 2.99 0.74 6.39
N GLY A 387 2.60 1.19 5.20
CA GLY A 387 1.93 0.36 4.19
C GLY A 387 0.42 0.26 4.32
N ARG A 388 -0.24 1.30 4.85
CA ARG A 388 -1.71 1.38 4.85
C ARG A 388 -2.31 1.56 3.44
N TYR A 389 -1.51 2.00 2.49
CA TYR A 389 -1.88 2.11 1.08
C TYR A 389 -1.10 1.10 0.22
N CYS A 390 -1.78 0.44 -0.72
CA CYS A 390 -1.14 -0.28 -1.81
C CYS A 390 -2.08 -0.28 -3.01
N GLN A 391 -1.60 0.23 -4.14
CA GLN A 391 -2.23 0.07 -5.45
C GLN A 391 -1.16 -0.43 -6.42
N GLY A 392 -1.40 -1.60 -7.00
CA GLY A 392 -0.41 -2.36 -7.78
C GLY A 392 -0.09 -1.86 -9.20
N ALA A 393 -0.38 -0.60 -9.54
CA ALA A 393 -0.21 -0.07 -10.90
C ALA A 393 1.26 0.19 -11.27
N VAL A 394 2.06 0.71 -10.34
CA VAL A 394 3.52 0.85 -10.48
C VAL A 394 4.14 0.59 -9.10
N LEU A 395 4.73 -0.59 -8.95
CA LEU A 395 5.16 -1.18 -7.68
C LEU A 395 6.61 -1.62 -7.78
N GLY A 396 7.52 -1.01 -7.02
CA GLY A 396 8.86 -1.56 -6.80
C GLY A 396 8.84 -2.57 -5.65
N LEU A 397 9.52 -3.70 -5.81
CA LEU A 397 9.59 -4.79 -4.85
C LEU A 397 11.03 -5.19 -4.56
N ASP A 398 11.41 -5.20 -3.27
CA ASP A 398 12.70 -5.71 -2.82
C ASP A 398 12.57 -7.19 -2.46
N HIS A 399 12.83 -8.03 -3.47
CA HIS A 399 12.71 -9.48 -3.42
C HIS A 399 14.05 -10.18 -3.20
N ARG A 400 15.04 -9.47 -2.63
CA ARG A 400 16.29 -10.07 -2.12
C ARG A 400 16.04 -10.91 -0.87
N ASP A 401 15.09 -10.46 -0.05
CA ASP A 401 14.51 -11.24 1.04
C ASP A 401 13.14 -11.78 0.62
N LEU A 402 12.67 -12.80 1.35
CA LEU A 402 11.37 -13.43 1.15
C LEU A 402 10.24 -12.39 1.07
N LEU A 403 9.37 -12.53 0.08
CA LEU A 403 8.11 -11.78 -0.04
C LEU A 403 6.95 -12.79 -0.03
N PRO A 404 5.77 -12.45 0.51
CA PRO A 404 4.62 -13.33 0.38
C PRO A 404 4.14 -13.40 -1.07
N PRO A 405 3.49 -14.51 -1.48
CA PRO A 405 2.79 -14.56 -2.75
C PRO A 405 1.61 -13.57 -2.73
N PHE A 406 1.28 -13.03 -3.90
CA PHE A 406 -0.01 -12.39 -4.13
C PHE A 406 -1.11 -13.45 -4.01
N PHE A 407 -2.26 -13.02 -3.49
CA PHE A 407 -3.44 -13.88 -3.48
C PHE A 407 -3.85 -14.18 -4.94
N PRO A 408 -3.90 -15.45 -5.37
CA PRO A 408 -3.85 -15.75 -6.82
C PRO A 408 -5.05 -15.26 -7.63
N VAL A 409 -6.24 -15.19 -7.02
CA VAL A 409 -7.52 -14.99 -7.71
C VAL A 409 -8.40 -13.95 -7.04
N GLY A 410 -9.30 -13.34 -7.79
CA GLY A 410 -10.16 -12.26 -7.31
C GLY A 410 -9.46 -10.90 -7.27
N ARG A 411 -10.22 -9.85 -7.03
CA ARG A 411 -9.72 -8.47 -7.02
C ARG A 411 -9.14 -8.12 -5.65
N TYR A 412 -8.30 -7.08 -5.60
CA TYR A 412 -7.71 -6.53 -4.37
C TYR A 412 -6.61 -7.43 -3.77
N GLU A 413 -5.94 -8.17 -4.65
CA GLU A 413 -4.76 -8.99 -4.38
C GLU A 413 -3.57 -8.16 -3.88
N ASP A 414 -3.45 -6.89 -4.28
CA ASP A 414 -2.46 -5.94 -3.76
C ASP A 414 -2.71 -5.57 -2.29
N GLY A 415 -3.99 -5.45 -1.91
CA GLY A 415 -4.41 -5.32 -0.52
C GLY A 415 -4.14 -6.55 0.33
N VAL A 416 -4.32 -7.74 -0.22
CA VAL A 416 -3.94 -8.99 0.46
C VAL A 416 -2.43 -9.10 0.60
N PHE A 417 -1.68 -8.82 -0.46
CA PHE A 417 -0.20 -8.84 -0.45
C PHE A 417 0.36 -7.92 0.62
N ARG A 418 -0.05 -6.64 0.65
CA ARG A 418 0.46 -5.68 1.66
C ARG A 418 0.13 -6.12 3.09
N THR A 419 -1.09 -6.66 3.30
CA THR A 419 -1.55 -7.05 4.63
C THR A 419 -0.78 -8.28 5.11
N THR A 420 -0.55 -9.23 4.20
CA THR A 420 0.27 -10.41 4.45
C THR A 420 1.71 -9.99 4.77
N LEU A 421 2.32 -9.13 3.96
CA LEU A 421 3.70 -8.66 4.19
C LEU A 421 3.85 -7.99 5.58
N ARG A 422 2.91 -7.12 5.96
CA ARG A 422 2.91 -6.48 7.29
C ARG A 422 2.67 -7.46 8.45
N ALA A 423 1.96 -8.56 8.22
CA ALA A 423 1.76 -9.61 9.21
C ALA A 423 3.01 -10.50 9.38
N LEU A 424 3.90 -10.53 8.40
CA LEU A 424 5.15 -11.31 8.43
C LEU A 424 6.31 -10.53 9.04
N ASP A 425 6.39 -9.23 8.73
CA ASP A 425 7.53 -8.39 9.09
C ASP A 425 7.06 -7.02 9.57
N ASP A 426 7.15 -6.81 10.88
CA ASP A 426 6.83 -5.54 11.52
C ASP A 426 7.92 -4.50 11.35
N THR A 427 8.97 -4.75 10.56
CA THR A 427 9.98 -3.77 10.16
C THR A 427 9.80 -3.28 8.73
N THR A 428 8.91 -3.88 7.94
CA THR A 428 8.66 -3.46 6.57
C THR A 428 8.15 -2.01 6.49
N LEU A 429 8.74 -1.25 5.57
CA LEU A 429 8.33 0.10 5.20
C LEU A 429 7.96 0.18 3.72
N PHE A 430 7.14 1.19 3.40
CA PHE A 430 6.60 1.43 2.07
C PHE A 430 6.98 2.84 1.62
N GLY A 431 7.66 2.96 0.49
CA GLY A 431 8.09 4.23 -0.08
C GLY A 431 7.12 4.73 -1.15
N HIS A 432 6.97 6.04 -1.27
CA HIS A 432 6.26 6.70 -2.36
C HIS A 432 7.23 7.66 -3.03
N VAL A 433 7.43 7.48 -4.34
CA VAL A 433 8.37 8.27 -5.11
C VAL A 433 7.67 9.55 -5.59
N PRO A 434 8.33 10.72 -5.57
CA PRO A 434 7.73 11.99 -5.95
C PRO A 434 7.72 12.20 -7.46
N SER A 435 7.14 11.24 -8.18
CA SER A 435 6.99 11.21 -9.62
C SER A 435 5.73 10.42 -9.97
N ALA A 436 5.17 10.66 -11.15
CA ALA A 436 4.12 9.83 -11.72
C ALA A 436 4.51 9.29 -13.10
N LEU A 437 3.91 8.17 -13.48
CA LEU A 437 3.90 7.69 -14.87
C LEU A 437 2.53 7.88 -15.50
N VAL A 438 2.50 7.93 -16.82
CA VAL A 438 1.25 8.02 -17.58
C VAL A 438 0.51 6.68 -17.50
N HIS A 439 -0.77 6.70 -17.16
CA HIS A 439 -1.64 5.53 -17.08
C HIS A 439 -2.85 5.72 -18.01
N GLU A 440 -2.80 5.02 -19.14
CA GLU A 440 -3.71 5.17 -20.27
C GLU A 440 -4.29 3.82 -20.69
N PRO A 441 -5.40 3.39 -20.07
CA PRO A 441 -6.17 2.25 -20.53
C PRO A 441 -6.50 2.32 -22.02
N VAL A 442 -6.49 1.17 -22.70
CA VAL A 442 -6.83 1.08 -24.14
C VAL A 442 -8.26 1.55 -24.39
N ALA A 443 -9.20 1.12 -23.55
CA ALA A 443 -10.58 1.59 -23.57
C ALA A 443 -10.76 2.70 -22.55
N GLU A 444 -11.43 3.78 -22.93
CA GLU A 444 -11.85 4.82 -21.99
C GLU A 444 -12.86 4.23 -20.99
N ARG A 445 -12.66 4.57 -19.71
CA ARG A 445 -13.48 4.08 -18.60
C ARG A 445 -14.21 5.27 -17.99
N SER A 446 -15.43 5.05 -17.50
CA SER A 446 -16.21 6.03 -16.75
C SER A 446 -16.82 5.37 -15.50
N TRP A 447 -17.37 6.19 -14.61
CA TRP A 447 -18.15 5.71 -13.48
C TRP A 447 -19.59 5.46 -13.93
N ALA A 448 -20.21 4.40 -13.41
CA ALA A 448 -21.65 4.23 -13.55
C ALA A 448 -22.39 5.08 -12.50
N GLU A 449 -23.64 5.41 -12.79
CA GLU A 449 -24.49 6.11 -11.83
C GLU A 449 -24.62 5.30 -10.54
N GLY A 450 -24.30 5.93 -9.42
CA GLY A 450 -24.36 5.33 -8.09
C GLY A 450 -23.11 4.60 -7.64
N ASP A 451 -22.04 4.51 -8.46
CA ASP A 451 -20.77 3.89 -8.05
C ASP A 451 -20.11 4.57 -6.85
N VAL A 452 -20.43 5.84 -6.58
CA VAL A 452 -19.97 6.53 -5.37
C VAL A 452 -20.58 5.93 -4.08
N TRP A 453 -21.84 5.46 -4.12
CA TRP A 453 -22.55 4.98 -2.92
C TRP A 453 -22.56 3.45 -2.81
N ARG A 454 -22.76 2.74 -3.94
CA ARG A 454 -22.94 1.28 -4.02
C ARG A 454 -21.87 0.44 -3.29
N PRO A 455 -20.56 0.77 -3.33
CA PRO A 455 -19.54 -0.01 -2.64
C PRO A 455 -19.69 -0.03 -1.12
N GLY A 456 -20.47 0.89 -0.52
CA GLY A 456 -20.70 0.95 0.92
C GLY A 456 -21.20 -0.39 1.47
N GLY A 457 -22.04 -1.08 0.71
CA GLY A 457 -22.64 -2.36 1.07
C GLY A 457 -21.94 -3.61 0.57
N TRP A 458 -20.88 -3.50 -0.23
CA TRP A 458 -20.26 -4.68 -0.84
C TRP A 458 -19.08 -5.18 -0.03
N VAL A 459 -18.85 -6.49 -0.17
CA VAL A 459 -17.67 -7.22 0.30
C VAL A 459 -17.02 -7.86 -0.91
N ARG A 460 -15.70 -7.82 -0.98
CA ARG A 460 -14.91 -8.56 -1.98
C ARG A 460 -14.12 -9.68 -1.34
N LEU A 461 -13.76 -10.70 -2.12
CA LEU A 461 -12.94 -11.80 -1.66
C LEU A 461 -11.65 -11.32 -0.99
N GLY A 462 -10.94 -10.37 -1.61
CA GLY A 462 -9.71 -9.80 -1.04
C GLY A 462 -9.93 -9.15 0.33
N GLU A 463 -11.10 -8.56 0.59
CA GLU A 463 -11.42 -7.96 1.90
C GLU A 463 -11.63 -9.04 2.97
N ILE A 464 -12.27 -10.17 2.62
CA ILE A 464 -12.39 -11.33 3.50
C ILE A 464 -11.00 -11.86 3.86
N VAL A 465 -10.14 -12.08 2.86
CA VAL A 465 -8.78 -12.61 3.08
C VAL A 465 -7.96 -11.66 3.95
N VAL A 466 -8.05 -10.33 3.71
CA VAL A 466 -7.42 -9.31 4.58
C VAL A 466 -7.87 -9.45 6.04
N GLN A 467 -9.16 -9.67 6.28
CA GLN A 467 -9.67 -9.86 7.65
C GLN A 467 -9.20 -11.17 8.29
N CYS A 468 -9.06 -12.24 7.52
CA CYS A 468 -8.47 -13.49 7.98
C CYS A 468 -6.99 -13.33 8.33
N VAL A 469 -6.19 -12.63 7.52
CA VAL A 469 -4.78 -12.35 7.82
C VAL A 469 -4.63 -11.49 9.08
N ARG A 470 -5.43 -10.43 9.21
CA ARG A 470 -5.43 -9.54 10.39
C ARG A 470 -5.90 -10.23 11.68
N ALA A 471 -6.48 -11.42 11.60
CA ALA A 471 -6.88 -12.17 12.77
C ALA A 471 -5.69 -12.86 13.46
N ALA A 472 -4.56 -13.01 12.77
CA ALA A 472 -3.38 -13.63 13.30
C ALA A 472 -2.62 -12.71 14.28
N ALA A 473 -2.04 -13.28 15.32
CA ALA A 473 -1.21 -12.57 16.30
C ALA A 473 0.16 -12.21 15.70
N SER A 474 0.23 -11.12 14.94
CA SER A 474 1.40 -10.70 14.16
C SER A 474 2.47 -9.95 15.00
N PRO A 475 3.76 -9.95 14.59
CA PRO A 475 4.31 -10.64 13.42
C PRO A 475 4.46 -12.15 13.62
N LEU A 476 4.28 -12.94 12.55
CA LEU A 476 4.44 -14.39 12.56
C LEU A 476 5.28 -14.88 11.37
N PRO A 477 6.04 -15.98 11.53
CA PRO A 477 6.64 -16.66 10.39
C PRO A 477 5.58 -17.07 9.36
N MET A 478 5.93 -17.03 8.07
CA MET A 478 4.97 -17.30 6.97
C MET A 478 4.25 -18.66 7.09
N PRO A 479 4.91 -19.77 7.46
CA PRO A 479 4.20 -21.02 7.68
C PRO A 479 3.19 -21.00 8.84
N ALA A 480 3.46 -20.23 9.90
CA ALA A 480 2.52 -20.09 11.02
C ALA A 480 1.29 -19.26 10.62
N LEU A 481 1.49 -18.18 9.84
CA LEU A 481 0.37 -17.45 9.24
C LEU A 481 -0.44 -18.33 8.29
N GLY A 482 0.22 -19.16 7.47
CA GLY A 482 -0.44 -20.12 6.61
C GLY A 482 -1.26 -21.15 7.38
N ALA A 483 -0.73 -21.71 8.47
CA ALA A 483 -1.46 -22.61 9.36
C ALA A 483 -2.72 -21.97 9.95
N HIS A 484 -2.61 -20.72 10.41
CA HIS A 484 -3.76 -19.95 10.91
C HIS A 484 -4.87 -19.81 9.85
N LEU A 485 -4.53 -19.46 8.62
CA LEU A 485 -5.53 -19.36 7.54
C LEU A 485 -6.18 -20.71 7.21
N ARG A 486 -5.41 -21.81 7.28
CA ARG A 486 -5.96 -23.18 7.09
C ARG A 486 -6.94 -23.55 8.19
N GLU A 487 -6.68 -23.16 9.44
CA GLU A 487 -7.61 -23.38 10.55
C GLU A 487 -8.91 -22.61 10.36
N LEU A 488 -8.83 -21.31 9.98
CA LEU A 488 -10.01 -20.53 9.65
C LEU A 488 -10.81 -21.14 8.50
N GLY A 489 -10.12 -21.60 7.46
CA GLY A 489 -10.73 -22.28 6.31
C GLY A 489 -11.40 -23.61 6.65
N ARG A 490 -11.11 -24.23 7.81
CA ARG A 490 -11.69 -25.50 8.28
C ARG A 490 -12.83 -25.33 9.29
N LEU A 491 -13.14 -24.10 9.70
CA LEU A 491 -14.29 -23.83 10.56
C LEU A 491 -15.59 -24.39 9.95
N ALA A 492 -16.57 -24.71 10.78
CA ALA A 492 -17.90 -25.01 10.27
C ALA A 492 -18.41 -23.80 9.45
N PRO A 493 -19.17 -24.00 8.35
CA PRO A 493 -19.60 -22.88 7.50
C PRO A 493 -20.32 -21.75 8.26
N ALA A 494 -21.11 -22.07 9.27
CA ALA A 494 -21.78 -21.09 10.13
C ALA A 494 -20.79 -20.28 10.97
N ASP A 495 -19.77 -20.92 11.54
CA ASP A 495 -18.73 -20.26 12.34
C ASP A 495 -17.85 -19.37 11.47
N PHE A 496 -17.49 -19.82 10.27
CA PHE A 496 -16.74 -19.01 9.31
C PHE A 496 -17.53 -17.77 8.90
N ARG A 497 -18.83 -17.93 8.59
CA ARG A 497 -19.73 -16.80 8.30
C ARG A 497 -19.76 -15.80 9.44
N ALA A 498 -19.96 -16.26 10.67
CA ALA A 498 -19.99 -15.39 11.86
C ALA A 498 -18.65 -14.67 12.07
N PHE A 499 -17.53 -15.39 11.95
CA PHE A 499 -16.19 -14.84 12.07
C PHE A 499 -15.93 -13.71 11.07
N VAL A 500 -16.23 -13.95 9.78
CA VAL A 500 -16.00 -12.97 8.71
C VAL A 500 -16.94 -11.76 8.88
N ALA A 501 -18.22 -12.00 9.17
CA ALA A 501 -19.21 -10.93 9.34
C ALA A 501 -18.82 -9.96 10.46
N LEU A 502 -18.47 -10.46 11.65
CA LEU A 502 -18.08 -9.63 12.79
C LEU A 502 -16.86 -8.74 12.49
N ARG A 503 -15.87 -9.27 11.76
CA ARG A 503 -14.68 -8.51 11.39
C ARG A 503 -14.94 -7.46 10.33
N LEU A 504 -15.74 -7.80 9.31
CA LEU A 504 -16.09 -6.84 8.27
C LEU A 504 -17.02 -5.75 8.83
N TRP A 505 -17.96 -6.06 9.73
CA TRP A 505 -18.75 -5.05 10.43
C TRP A 505 -17.86 -4.12 11.24
N ARG A 506 -16.86 -4.64 11.97
CA ARG A 506 -15.90 -3.79 12.68
C ARG A 506 -15.13 -2.87 11.74
N GLN A 507 -14.74 -3.35 10.55
CA GLN A 507 -14.10 -2.51 9.54
C GLN A 507 -15.04 -1.42 9.01
N LYS A 508 -16.30 -1.78 8.72
CA LYS A 508 -17.31 -0.84 8.22
C LYS A 508 -17.69 0.20 9.28
N GLU A 509 -17.72 -0.18 10.56
CA GLU A 509 -17.89 0.74 11.70
C GLU A 509 -16.76 1.78 11.74
N LEU A 510 -15.50 1.36 11.66
CA LEU A 510 -14.35 2.27 11.66
C LEU A 510 -14.38 3.23 10.46
N TYR A 511 -14.78 2.72 9.30
CA TYR A 511 -14.95 3.51 8.09
C TYR A 511 -16.10 4.54 8.20
N ALA A 512 -17.26 4.11 8.69
CA ALA A 512 -18.42 4.99 8.91
C ALA A 512 -18.09 6.08 9.94
N ARG A 513 -17.48 5.71 11.07
CA ARG A 513 -17.01 6.64 12.09
C ARG A 513 -16.03 7.66 11.53
N HIS A 514 -15.14 7.26 10.61
CA HIS A 514 -14.22 8.20 9.99
C HIS A 514 -14.96 9.22 9.11
N LEU A 515 -15.95 8.80 8.32
CA LEU A 515 -16.80 9.72 7.55
C LEU A 515 -17.60 10.67 8.45
N GLU A 516 -18.13 10.18 9.57
CA GLU A 516 -18.82 11.02 10.57
C GLU A 516 -17.87 12.06 11.20
N ILE A 517 -16.64 11.67 11.51
CA ILE A 517 -15.60 12.60 11.98
C ILE A 517 -15.34 13.67 10.92
N LEU A 518 -15.25 13.31 9.64
CA LEU A 518 -15.06 14.28 8.56
C LEU A 518 -16.28 15.22 8.43
N LEU A 519 -17.51 14.70 8.50
CA LEU A 519 -18.73 15.53 8.51
C LEU A 519 -18.71 16.54 9.66
N ALA A 520 -18.40 16.10 10.87
CA ALA A 520 -18.33 16.96 12.05
C ALA A 520 -17.19 17.99 11.93
N ARG A 521 -15.99 17.57 11.53
CA ARG A 521 -14.81 18.42 11.34
C ARG A 521 -15.08 19.56 10.36
N HIS A 522 -15.84 19.29 9.30
CA HIS A 522 -16.14 20.25 8.23
C HIS A 522 -17.52 20.90 8.37
N GLY A 523 -18.20 20.74 9.52
CA GLY A 523 -19.52 21.32 9.78
C GLY A 523 -20.60 20.91 8.77
N GLY A 524 -20.45 19.76 8.12
CA GLY A 524 -21.36 19.30 7.06
C GLY A 524 -21.34 20.15 5.78
N GLY A 525 -20.32 20.99 5.57
CA GLY A 525 -20.19 21.82 4.38
C GLY A 525 -19.12 21.30 3.41
N PRO A 526 -19.30 21.46 2.09
CA PRO A 526 -20.50 21.94 1.41
C PRO A 526 -21.60 20.87 1.35
N SER A 527 -22.86 21.29 1.21
CA SER A 527 -24.04 20.40 1.27
C SER A 527 -23.96 19.26 0.26
N TYR A 528 -23.59 19.54 -0.99
CA TYR A 528 -23.51 18.53 -2.05
C TYR A 528 -22.56 17.36 -1.72
N TRP A 529 -21.47 17.62 -0.99
CA TRP A 529 -20.55 16.58 -0.51
C TRP A 529 -21.13 15.87 0.71
N ALA A 530 -21.65 16.63 1.67
CA ALA A 530 -22.20 16.07 2.90
C ALA A 530 -23.41 15.17 2.63
N ASP A 531 -24.23 15.49 1.64
CA ASP A 531 -25.38 14.69 1.22
C ASP A 531 -24.94 13.37 0.59
N ASP A 532 -23.87 13.36 -0.22
CA ASP A 532 -23.30 12.12 -0.75
C ASP A 532 -22.66 11.25 0.34
N VAL A 533 -22.00 11.87 1.33
CA VAL A 533 -21.48 11.15 2.51
C VAL A 533 -22.62 10.51 3.29
N ARG A 534 -23.69 11.25 3.60
CA ARG A 534 -24.87 10.72 4.30
C ARG A 534 -25.51 9.59 3.52
N ARG A 535 -25.72 9.77 2.22
CA ARG A 535 -26.27 8.72 1.35
C ARG A 535 -25.39 7.47 1.30
N HIS A 536 -24.07 7.63 1.35
CA HIS A 536 -23.15 6.51 1.42
C HIS A 536 -23.22 5.79 2.78
N LEU A 537 -23.34 6.52 3.88
CA LEU A 537 -23.55 5.97 5.22
C LEU A 537 -24.88 5.20 5.31
N ASP A 538 -25.96 5.76 4.77
CA ASP A 538 -27.27 5.09 4.70
C ASP A 538 -27.18 3.78 3.90
N ALA A 539 -26.53 3.81 2.73
CA ALA A 539 -26.31 2.62 1.91
C ALA A 539 -25.48 1.56 2.63
N LEU A 540 -24.47 1.96 3.41
CA LEU A 540 -23.67 1.05 4.22
C LEU A 540 -24.52 0.39 5.32
N ALA A 541 -25.37 1.16 6.01
CA ALA A 541 -26.24 0.66 7.06
C ALA A 541 -27.30 -0.33 6.52
N GLU A 542 -27.93 0.00 5.39
CA GLU A 542 -28.95 -0.84 4.74
C GLU A 542 -28.38 -2.21 4.36
N HIS A 543 -27.20 -2.24 3.74
CA HIS A 543 -26.61 -3.48 3.22
C HIS A 543 -25.94 -4.33 4.32
N ALA A 544 -25.46 -3.73 5.41
CA ALA A 544 -24.79 -4.46 6.48
C ALA A 544 -25.71 -5.48 7.19
N ALA A 545 -27.02 -5.30 7.10
CA ALA A 545 -28.03 -6.15 7.73
C ALA A 545 -28.68 -7.18 6.79
N THR A 546 -28.28 -7.24 5.51
CA THR A 546 -28.92 -8.16 4.55
C THR A 546 -28.41 -9.59 4.67
N ARG A 547 -29.19 -10.55 4.14
CA ARG A 547 -28.80 -11.98 4.12
C ARG A 547 -27.57 -12.22 3.25
N GLU A 548 -27.39 -11.43 2.18
CA GLU A 548 -26.24 -11.57 1.29
C GLU A 548 -24.93 -11.26 2.01
N TYR A 549 -24.93 -10.45 3.06
CA TYR A 549 -23.72 -10.17 3.82
C TYR A 549 -23.30 -11.40 4.66
N PRO A 550 -22.00 -11.79 4.70
CA PRO A 550 -20.81 -11.14 4.13
C PRO A 550 -20.32 -11.77 2.80
N ALA A 551 -21.21 -12.34 1.98
CA ALA A 551 -20.81 -13.04 0.77
C ALA A 551 -20.05 -12.11 -0.22
N PRO A 552 -18.92 -12.57 -0.78
CA PRO A 552 -18.11 -11.74 -1.67
C PRO A 552 -18.76 -11.60 -3.05
N ARG A 553 -19.04 -10.35 -3.44
CA ARG A 553 -19.75 -10.01 -4.69
C ARG A 553 -19.00 -10.47 -5.93
N ASP A 554 -17.68 -10.45 -5.89
CA ASP A 554 -16.79 -10.89 -6.98
C ASP A 554 -16.76 -12.42 -7.17
N LEU A 555 -17.33 -13.20 -6.23
CA LEU A 555 -17.59 -14.64 -6.43
C LEU A 555 -19.07 -14.99 -6.60
N LEU A 556 -19.98 -14.04 -6.34
CA LEU A 556 -21.42 -14.26 -6.42
C LEU A 556 -21.89 -14.41 -7.88
N GLY A 557 -21.41 -13.55 -8.78
CA GLY A 557 -21.96 -13.44 -10.14
C GLY A 557 -23.41 -12.91 -10.14
N ASP A 558 -24.02 -12.82 -11.32
CA ASP A 558 -25.40 -12.36 -11.46
C ASP A 558 -26.40 -13.44 -11.03
N GLY A 559 -27.17 -13.17 -9.98
CA GLY A 559 -28.19 -14.08 -9.45
C GLY A 559 -27.63 -15.31 -8.71
N GLY A 560 -26.35 -15.31 -8.35
CA GLY A 560 -25.72 -16.43 -7.65
C GLY A 560 -26.13 -16.55 -6.17
N ASP A 561 -25.86 -17.73 -5.60
CA ASP A 561 -26.15 -18.05 -4.21
C ASP A 561 -25.09 -17.48 -3.25
N PRO A 562 -25.45 -16.58 -2.31
CA PRO A 562 -24.53 -16.03 -1.31
C PRO A 562 -23.83 -17.09 -0.45
N ASP A 563 -24.52 -18.18 -0.12
CA ASP A 563 -23.95 -19.25 0.71
C ASP A 563 -22.85 -20.01 -0.07
N HIS A 564 -23.07 -20.27 -1.35
CA HIS A 564 -22.05 -20.85 -2.22
C HIS A 564 -20.84 -19.93 -2.43
N ALA A 565 -21.07 -18.64 -2.65
CA ALA A 565 -19.98 -17.66 -2.79
C ALA A 565 -19.10 -17.58 -1.53
N LEU A 566 -19.73 -17.58 -0.35
CA LEU A 566 -19.00 -17.58 0.92
C LEU A 566 -18.27 -18.90 1.18
N ALA A 567 -18.88 -20.05 0.89
CA ALA A 567 -18.22 -21.35 0.99
C ALA A 567 -17.02 -21.45 0.04
N ARG A 568 -17.11 -20.87 -1.16
CA ARG A 568 -15.97 -20.77 -2.09
C ARG A 568 -14.86 -19.89 -1.50
N ALA A 569 -15.20 -18.73 -0.94
CA ALA A 569 -14.24 -17.85 -0.28
C ALA A 569 -13.51 -18.57 0.87
N GLN A 570 -14.24 -19.33 1.69
CA GLN A 570 -13.68 -20.14 2.78
C GLN A 570 -12.63 -21.14 2.27
N ARG A 571 -12.94 -21.87 1.18
CA ARG A 571 -11.97 -22.79 0.55
C ARG A 571 -10.74 -22.04 0.06
N LEU A 572 -10.91 -20.88 -0.57
CA LEU A 572 -9.78 -20.10 -1.09
C LEU A 572 -8.90 -19.53 0.03
N VAL A 573 -9.48 -19.17 1.18
CA VAL A 573 -8.70 -18.82 2.39
C VAL A 573 -7.85 -20.01 2.84
N ALA A 574 -8.41 -21.22 2.88
CA ALA A 574 -7.66 -22.43 3.23
C ALA A 574 -6.51 -22.69 2.24
N ARG A 575 -6.77 -22.61 0.93
CA ARG A 575 -5.76 -22.82 -0.13
C ARG A 575 -4.65 -21.77 -0.08
N PHE A 576 -4.98 -20.52 0.21
CA PHE A 576 -3.95 -19.50 0.42
C PHE A 576 -3.11 -19.78 1.67
N GLY A 577 -3.72 -20.29 2.73
CA GLY A 577 -2.98 -20.80 3.88
C GLY A 577 -2.00 -21.92 3.54
N GLU A 578 -2.42 -22.89 2.70
CA GLU A 578 -1.53 -23.94 2.18
C GLU A 578 -0.38 -23.36 1.36
N LEU A 579 -0.67 -22.38 0.50
CA LEU A 579 0.34 -21.69 -0.30
C LEU A 579 1.37 -20.99 0.58
N LEU A 580 0.94 -20.24 1.61
CA LEU A 580 1.85 -19.56 2.54
C LEU A 580 2.74 -20.54 3.32
N VAL A 581 2.26 -21.74 3.62
CA VAL A 581 3.11 -22.78 4.25
C VAL A 581 4.21 -23.25 3.29
N ALA A 582 3.87 -23.50 2.02
CA ALA A 582 4.80 -24.04 1.03
C ALA A 582 5.72 -22.99 0.39
N TRP A 583 5.31 -21.72 0.39
CA TRP A 583 5.96 -20.66 -0.38
C TRP A 583 7.46 -20.46 -0.12
N PRO A 584 7.95 -20.47 1.15
CA PRO A 584 9.39 -20.34 1.39
C PRO A 584 10.23 -21.45 0.73
N ASP A 585 9.70 -22.68 0.70
CA ASP A 585 10.38 -23.81 0.06
C ASP A 585 10.28 -23.74 -1.48
N ILE A 586 9.16 -23.24 -2.01
CA ILE A 586 8.99 -22.97 -3.45
C ILE A 586 10.00 -21.92 -3.92
N GLU A 587 10.17 -20.82 -3.17
CA GLU A 587 11.15 -19.79 -3.50
C GLU A 587 12.59 -20.31 -3.42
N ARG A 588 12.94 -21.07 -2.38
CA ARG A 588 14.26 -21.69 -2.26
C ARG A 588 14.55 -22.60 -3.46
N THR A 589 13.60 -23.47 -3.81
CA THR A 589 13.72 -24.38 -4.96
C THR A 589 13.81 -23.59 -6.28
N THR A 590 13.09 -22.47 -6.37
CA THR A 590 13.17 -21.56 -7.51
C THR A 590 14.56 -20.94 -7.63
N ALA A 591 15.17 -20.50 -6.53
CA ALA A 591 16.54 -19.99 -6.53
C ALA A 591 17.53 -21.05 -7.05
N GLU A 592 17.41 -22.31 -6.58
CA GLU A 592 18.24 -23.43 -7.06
C GLU A 592 18.05 -23.70 -8.57
N LEU A 593 16.80 -23.63 -9.07
CA LEU A 593 16.52 -23.77 -10.50
C LEU A 593 17.13 -22.62 -11.30
N VAL A 594 17.07 -21.39 -10.79
CA VAL A 594 17.67 -20.20 -11.40
C VAL A 594 19.19 -20.34 -11.51
N GLU A 595 19.85 -20.82 -10.45
CA GLU A 595 21.29 -21.13 -10.44
C GLU A 595 21.66 -22.21 -11.45
N ALA A 596 20.78 -23.21 -11.65
CA ALA A 596 20.91 -24.24 -12.67
C ALA A 596 20.53 -23.77 -14.09
N GLY A 597 20.25 -22.48 -14.31
CA GLY A 597 19.91 -21.92 -15.63
C GLY A 597 18.45 -22.13 -16.06
N HIS A 598 17.58 -22.55 -15.15
CA HIS A 598 16.16 -22.80 -15.40
C HIS A 598 15.30 -21.68 -14.82
N ARG A 599 15.29 -20.53 -15.51
CA ARG A 599 14.43 -19.38 -15.17
C ARG A 599 13.04 -19.55 -15.78
N LEU A 600 12.00 -19.04 -15.11
CA LEU A 600 10.64 -19.02 -15.66
C LEU A 600 10.54 -18.05 -16.85
N GLY A 601 9.97 -18.51 -17.97
CA GLY A 601 9.78 -17.71 -19.18
C GLY A 601 10.78 -18.03 -20.29
N VAL A 602 10.50 -17.52 -21.48
CA VAL A 602 11.32 -17.67 -22.68
C VAL A 602 11.79 -16.32 -23.20
N THR A 603 13.07 -16.23 -23.58
CA THR A 603 13.64 -15.03 -24.21
C THR A 603 13.16 -14.94 -25.67
N LEU A 604 12.72 -13.75 -26.09
CA LEU A 604 12.13 -13.54 -27.42
C LEU A 604 13.11 -13.01 -28.50
N ALA A 605 14.34 -12.68 -28.13
CA ALA A 605 15.46 -12.40 -29.03
C ALA A 605 16.81 -12.63 -28.33
#